data_AF-A0A084JMC1-F1
#
_entry.id   AF-A0A084JMC1-F1
#
_cell.length_a   1.000
_cell.length_b   1.000
_cell.length_c   1.000
_cell.angle_alpha   90.00
_cell.angle_beta   90.00
_cell.angle_gamma   90.00
#
_symmetry.space_group_name_H-M   'P 1'
#
loop_
_entity.id
_entity.type
_entity.pdbx_description
1 polymer ?
#
loop_
_entity_poly.entity_id
_entity_poly.type
_entity_poly.pdbx_seq_one_letter_code
_entity_poly.pdbx_strand_id
1 'polypeptide(L)'
;MTSEMKEDLLNKILSVDLLMGSLSTLELEIRRCAYNRKRFQHGGICDSYKRWNQELQENMKYRTYVTNVLVNDYGLDGAVIKDTISGVDKRVVPMKNVVEIVELIKNIDYSCRGKEN
;
A
#
# COMPACT_ATOMS: atom_id res chain seq x y z
N MET A 1 -24.11 -0.30 -0.59
CA MET A 1 -23.51 0.57 -1.62
C MET A 1 -23.84 -0.05 -2.95
N THR A 2 -24.34 0.70 -3.93
CA THR A 2 -24.60 0.16 -5.28
C THR A 2 -23.28 0.00 -6.04
N SER A 3 -23.25 -0.86 -7.07
CA SER A 3 -22.07 -1.04 -7.95
C SER A 3 -21.58 0.30 -8.52
N GLU A 4 -22.51 1.15 -8.97
CA GLU A 4 -22.24 2.51 -9.45
C GLU A 4 -21.54 3.39 -8.40
N MET A 5 -21.95 3.34 -7.12
CA MET A 5 -21.30 4.16 -6.08
C MET A 5 -19.87 3.69 -5.77
N LYS A 6 -19.59 2.38 -5.89
CA LYS A 6 -18.23 1.82 -5.75
C LYS A 6 -17.35 2.30 -6.90
N GLU A 7 -17.87 2.22 -8.12
CA GLU A 7 -17.18 2.65 -9.34
C GLU A 7 -16.91 4.16 -9.34
N ASP A 8 -17.86 4.97 -8.88
CA ASP A 8 -17.69 6.41 -8.74
C ASP A 8 -16.68 6.80 -7.66
N LEU A 9 -16.63 6.09 -6.52
CA LEU A 9 -15.63 6.33 -5.47
C LEU A 9 -14.23 5.89 -5.93
N LEU A 10 -14.11 4.73 -6.56
CA LEU A 10 -12.86 4.23 -7.14
C LEU A 10 -12.35 5.19 -8.23
N ASN A 11 -13.22 5.63 -9.13
CA ASN A 11 -12.86 6.55 -10.21
C ASN A 11 -12.58 7.98 -9.75
N LYS A 12 -13.24 8.48 -8.70
CA LYS A 12 -13.00 9.85 -8.16
C LYS A 12 -11.81 9.94 -7.21
N ILE A 13 -11.42 8.86 -6.53
CA ILE A 13 -10.47 8.91 -5.39
C ILE A 13 -9.18 8.14 -5.67
N LEU A 14 -9.20 7.08 -6.47
CA LEU A 14 -8.07 6.15 -6.64
C LEU A 14 -7.72 5.96 -8.11
N SER A 15 -7.11 6.94 -8.76
CA SER A 15 -6.56 6.69 -10.09
C SER A 15 -5.49 5.58 -10.01
N VAL A 16 -5.39 4.76 -11.05
CA VAL A 16 -4.35 3.73 -11.17
C VAL A 16 -2.97 4.35 -10.93
N ASP A 17 -2.70 5.52 -11.51
CA ASP A 17 -1.45 6.26 -11.30
C ASP A 17 -1.16 6.58 -9.82
N LEU A 18 -2.18 6.96 -9.03
CA LEU A 18 -2.02 7.27 -7.61
C LEU A 18 -1.73 6.00 -6.79
N LEU A 19 -2.39 4.89 -7.10
CA LEU A 19 -2.16 3.59 -6.48
C LEU A 19 -0.75 3.06 -6.81
N MET A 20 -0.34 3.17 -8.07
CA MET A 20 0.99 2.78 -8.53
C MET A 20 2.10 3.66 -7.93
N GLY A 21 1.86 4.97 -7.79
CA GLY A 21 2.74 5.87 -7.08
C GLY A 21 2.85 5.56 -5.58
N SER A 22 1.74 5.13 -4.97
CA SER A 22 1.71 4.68 -3.57
C SER A 22 2.50 3.38 -3.37
N LEU A 23 2.41 2.43 -4.29
CA LEU A 23 3.25 1.22 -4.27
C LEU A 23 4.74 1.56 -4.38
N SER A 24 5.11 2.49 -5.25
CA SER A 24 6.49 2.94 -5.40
C SER A 24 7.05 3.52 -4.09
N THR A 25 6.28 4.35 -3.40
CA THR A 25 6.64 4.87 -2.07
C THR A 25 6.79 3.74 -1.05
N LEU A 26 5.82 2.82 -0.98
CA LEU A 26 5.84 1.71 -0.03
C LEU A 26 7.05 0.80 -0.25
N GLU A 27 7.46 0.57 -1.48
CA GLU A 27 8.62 -0.25 -1.82
C GLU A 27 9.93 0.39 -1.36
N LEU A 28 10.07 1.70 -1.50
CA LEU A 28 11.21 2.46 -0.95
C LEU A 28 11.24 2.37 0.59
N GLU A 29 10.08 2.55 1.22
CA GLU A 29 9.94 2.51 2.68
C GLU A 29 10.19 1.11 3.25
N ILE A 30 9.71 0.06 2.59
CA ILE A 30 9.97 -1.35 2.94
C ILE A 30 11.47 -1.64 2.87
N ARG A 31 12.15 -1.22 1.79
CA ARG A 31 13.61 -1.38 1.66
C ARG A 31 14.35 -0.66 2.77
N ARG A 32 13.96 0.58 3.08
CA ARG A 32 14.53 1.38 4.17
C ARG A 32 14.36 0.70 5.53
N CYS A 33 13.13 0.24 5.84
CA CYS A 33 12.83 -0.44 7.10
C CYS A 33 13.58 -1.77 7.22
N ALA A 34 13.64 -2.56 6.14
CA ALA A 34 14.37 -3.82 6.11
C ALA A 34 15.88 -3.64 6.34
N TYR A 35 16.48 -2.63 5.71
CA TYR A 35 17.88 -2.26 5.91
C TYR A 35 18.15 -1.86 7.37
N ASN A 36 17.35 -0.94 7.92
CA ASN A 36 17.52 -0.50 9.31
C ASN A 36 17.28 -1.62 10.31
N ARG A 37 16.23 -2.45 10.11
CA ARG A 37 15.97 -3.64 10.92
C ARG A 37 17.20 -4.55 10.99
N LYS A 38 17.82 -4.85 9.85
CA LYS A 38 19.04 -5.67 9.79
C LYS A 38 20.22 -4.99 10.49
N ARG A 39 20.41 -3.68 10.30
CA ARG A 39 21.47 -2.89 10.93
C ARG A 39 21.39 -2.95 12.47
N PHE A 40 20.19 -2.92 13.04
CA PHE A 40 19.99 -2.96 14.49
C PHE A 40 19.81 -4.38 15.06
N GLN A 41 19.79 -5.42 14.22
CA GLN A 41 19.55 -6.81 14.65
C GLN A 41 20.68 -7.39 15.51
N HIS A 42 21.92 -6.99 15.25
CA HIS A 42 23.10 -7.54 15.93
C HIS A 42 23.37 -6.93 17.33
N GLY A 43 22.57 -5.97 17.78
CA GLY A 43 22.68 -5.33 19.10
C GLY A 43 21.73 -5.88 20.17
N GLY A 44 21.00 -6.97 19.89
CA GLY A 44 19.90 -7.45 20.73
C GLY A 44 18.56 -6.77 20.42
N ILE A 45 17.52 -7.04 21.21
CA ILE A 45 16.22 -6.38 21.09
C ILE A 45 16.33 -4.95 21.63
N CYS A 46 16.78 -4.02 20.80
CA CYS A 46 16.73 -2.59 21.10
C CYS A 46 15.45 -1.95 20.55
N ASP A 47 15.03 -0.83 21.13
CA ASP A 47 13.79 -0.15 20.72
C ASP A 47 13.80 0.26 19.25
N SER A 48 14.97 0.57 18.70
CA SER A 48 15.13 0.83 17.26
C SER A 48 14.79 -0.39 16.41
N TYR A 49 15.26 -1.58 16.78
CA TYR A 49 14.91 -2.81 16.06
C TYR A 49 13.40 -3.06 16.08
N LYS A 50 12.76 -2.94 17.25
CA LYS A 50 11.31 -3.10 17.41
C LYS A 50 10.54 -2.13 16.50
N ARG A 51 10.91 -0.84 16.54
CA ARG A 51 10.31 0.21 15.72
C ARG A 51 10.41 -0.11 14.23
N TRP A 52 11.61 -0.39 13.72
CA TRP A 52 11.79 -0.70 12.29
C TRP A 52 11.09 -1.99 11.87
N ASN A 53 10.98 -2.96 12.76
CA ASN A 53 10.21 -4.17 12.49
C ASN A 53 8.70 -3.89 12.44
N GLN A 54 8.16 -3.05 13.33
CA GLN A 54 6.76 -2.62 13.29
C GLN A 54 6.45 -1.83 12.00
N GLU A 55 7.26 -0.81 11.68
CA GLU A 55 7.10 -0.02 10.45
C GLU A 55 7.19 -0.90 9.18
N LEU A 56 8.11 -1.89 9.15
CA LEU A 56 8.21 -2.84 8.04
C LEU A 56 6.91 -3.65 7.87
N GLN A 57 6.37 -4.21 8.95
CA GLN A 57 5.15 -5.02 8.90
C GLN A 57 3.95 -4.18 8.47
N GLU A 58 3.86 -2.94 8.93
CA GLU A 58 2.79 -2.02 8.56
C GLU A 58 2.86 -1.64 7.07
N ASN A 59 4.04 -1.25 6.57
CA ASN A 59 4.24 -0.93 5.16
C ASN A 59 3.95 -2.13 4.24
N MET A 60 4.29 -3.35 4.67
CA MET A 60 3.92 -4.57 3.93
C MET A 60 2.40 -4.79 3.88
N LYS A 61 1.67 -4.51 4.96
CA LYS A 61 0.19 -4.57 4.95
C LYS A 61 -0.39 -3.54 3.99
N TYR A 62 0.11 -2.30 4.01
CA TYR A 62 -0.31 -1.23 3.10
C TYR A 62 -0.09 -1.61 1.64
N ARG A 63 1.08 -2.20 1.34
CA ARG A 63 1.39 -2.72 0.00
C ARG A 63 0.37 -3.77 -0.45
N THR A 64 0.00 -4.70 0.42
CA THR A 64 -1.02 -5.72 0.11
C THR A 64 -2.37 -5.09 -0.19
N TYR A 65 -2.83 -4.11 0.59
CA TYR A 65 -4.11 -3.44 0.32
C TYR A 65 -4.13 -2.78 -1.06
N VAL A 66 -3.10 -1.99 -1.39
CA VAL A 66 -3.01 -1.29 -2.67
C VAL A 66 -2.89 -2.28 -3.83
N THR A 67 -2.09 -3.34 -3.68
CA THR A 67 -1.95 -4.39 -4.70
C THR A 67 -3.28 -5.10 -4.95
N ASN A 68 -4.03 -5.43 -3.89
CA ASN A 68 -5.32 -6.09 -4.02
C ASN A 68 -6.33 -5.23 -4.79
N VAL A 69 -6.34 -3.92 -4.58
CA VAL A 69 -7.21 -3.01 -5.36
C VAL A 69 -6.81 -3.02 -6.83
N LEU A 70 -5.52 -2.86 -7.14
CA LEU A 70 -5.02 -2.87 -8.51
C LEU A 70 -5.34 -4.18 -9.25
N VAL A 71 -5.18 -5.32 -8.59
CA VAL A 71 -5.46 -6.63 -9.19
C VAL A 71 -6.96 -6.91 -9.27
N ASN A 72 -7.69 -6.76 -8.16
CA ASN A 72 -9.07 -7.25 -8.08
C ASN A 72 -10.08 -6.26 -8.65
N ASP A 73 -9.86 -4.95 -8.45
CA ASP A 73 -10.80 -3.92 -8.89
C ASP A 73 -10.41 -3.32 -10.25
N TYR A 74 -9.11 -3.20 -10.55
CA TYR A 74 -8.63 -2.67 -11.84
C TYR A 74 -8.12 -3.73 -12.82
N GLY A 75 -8.04 -5.00 -12.42
CA GLY A 75 -7.64 -6.10 -13.31
C GLY A 75 -6.18 -6.03 -13.78
N LEU A 76 -5.29 -5.31 -13.08
CA LEU A 76 -3.88 -5.25 -13.46
C LEU A 76 -3.19 -6.59 -13.18
N ASP A 77 -2.38 -7.04 -14.13
CA ASP A 77 -1.47 -8.17 -13.96
C ASP A 77 -0.37 -7.82 -12.94
N GLY A 78 -0.05 -8.76 -12.05
CA GLY A 78 1.07 -8.64 -11.10
C GLY A 78 2.41 -8.41 -11.79
N ALA A 79 2.60 -8.86 -13.03
CA ALA A 79 3.78 -8.55 -13.84
C ALA A 79 3.87 -7.06 -14.17
N VAL A 80 2.75 -6.45 -14.62
CA VAL A 80 2.67 -4.99 -14.88
C VAL A 80 2.95 -4.21 -13.60
N ILE A 81 2.36 -4.63 -12.48
CA ILE A 81 2.58 -3.98 -11.19
C ILE A 81 4.06 -4.00 -10.81
N LYS A 82 4.71 -5.17 -10.94
CA LYS A 82 6.12 -5.36 -10.64
C LYS A 82 7.01 -4.50 -11.55
N ASP A 83 6.71 -4.48 -12.84
CA ASP A 83 7.48 -3.73 -13.83
C ASP A 83 7.41 -2.23 -13.55
N THR A 84 6.23 -1.69 -13.24
CA THR A 84 6.10 -0.25 -12.90
C THR A 84 6.80 0.11 -11.58
N ILE A 85 6.75 -0.75 -10.56
CA ILE A 85 7.50 -0.52 -9.31
C ILE A 85 9.02 -0.55 -9.56
N SER A 86 9.47 -1.45 -10.44
CA SER A 86 10.89 -1.64 -10.73
C SER A 86 11.44 -0.62 -11.73
N GLY A 87 10.60 -0.14 -12.64
CA GLY A 87 10.90 0.81 -13.68
C GLY A 87 10.74 2.23 -13.18
N VAL A 88 11.79 2.77 -12.57
CA VAL A 88 12.23 4.18 -12.44
C VAL A 88 11.23 5.29 -12.86
N ASP A 89 9.97 5.24 -12.44
CA ASP A 89 9.03 6.35 -12.57
C ASP A 89 8.89 6.99 -11.20
N LYS A 90 9.49 8.18 -11.05
CA LYS A 90 9.63 8.92 -9.78
C LYS A 90 8.31 9.54 -9.32
N ARG A 91 7.17 8.88 -9.55
CA ARG A 91 5.88 9.29 -9.01
C ARG A 91 5.76 8.81 -7.57
N VAL A 92 6.63 9.34 -6.72
CA VAL A 92 6.59 9.08 -5.28
C VAL A 92 5.46 9.92 -4.70
N VAL A 93 4.42 9.26 -4.24
CA VAL A 93 3.36 9.90 -3.45
C VAL A 93 3.88 10.08 -2.03
N PRO A 94 3.73 11.26 -1.40
CA PRO A 94 4.15 11.46 -0.01
C PRO A 94 3.53 10.40 0.91
N MET A 95 4.31 9.84 1.84
CA MET A 95 3.84 8.73 2.70
C MET A 95 2.56 9.07 3.49
N LYS A 96 2.39 10.35 3.90
CA LYS A 96 1.14 10.80 4.54
C LYS A 96 -0.10 10.56 3.66
N ASN A 97 0.01 10.81 2.36
CA ASN A 97 -1.08 10.58 1.41
C ASN A 97 -1.28 9.08 1.17
N VAL A 98 -0.21 8.27 1.21
CA VAL A 98 -0.32 6.80 1.12
C VAL A 98 -1.15 6.25 2.27
N VAL A 99 -0.95 6.74 3.50
CA VAL A 99 -1.75 6.33 4.66
C VAL A 99 -3.23 6.67 4.44
N GLU A 100 -3.53 7.91 4.03
CA GLU A 100 -4.90 8.36 3.72
C GLU A 100 -5.55 7.48 2.65
N ILE A 101 -4.83 7.18 1.57
CA ILE A 101 -5.28 6.28 0.49
C ILE A 101 -5.61 4.89 1.03
N VAL A 102 -4.75 4.31 1.87
CA VAL A 102 -4.96 2.98 2.44
C VAL A 102 -6.14 2.96 3.40
N GLU A 103 -6.33 4.01 4.20
CA GLU A 103 -7.50 4.14 5.07
C GLU A 103 -8.80 4.23 4.27
N LEU A 104 -8.79 4.98 3.17
CA LEU A 104 -9.92 5.05 2.24
C LEU A 104 -10.22 3.67 1.63
N ILE A 105 -9.21 2.95 1.15
CA ILE A 105 -9.36 1.58 0.63
C ILE A 105 -10.00 0.67 1.67
N LYS A 106 -9.51 0.69 2.91
CA LYS A 106 -10.07 -0.12 4.01
C LYS A 106 -11.54 0.21 4.24
N ASN A 107 -11.89 1.49 4.31
CA ASN A 107 -13.28 1.91 4.54
C ASN A 107 -14.22 1.45 3.42
N ILE A 108 -13.75 1.45 2.16
CA ILE A 108 -14.49 0.92 1.02
C ILE A 108 -14.71 -0.59 1.17
N ASP A 109 -13.67 -1.37 1.48
CA ASP A 109 -13.77 -2.84 1.64
C ASP A 109 -14.68 -3.23 2.83
N TYR A 110 -14.57 -2.54 3.97
CA TYR A 110 -15.44 -2.74 5.14
C TYR A 110 -16.91 -2.43 4.84
N SER A 111 -17.19 -1.37 4.07
CA SER A 111 -18.57 -1.02 3.69
C SER A 111 -19.22 -2.04 2.75
N CYS A 112 -18.42 -2.83 2.03
CA CYS A 112 -18.88 -3.88 1.12
C CYS A 112 -19.15 -5.21 1.83
N ARG A 113 -18.40 -5.54 2.89
CA ARG A 113 -18.54 -6.80 3.64
C ARG A 113 -19.51 -6.73 4.82
N GLY A 114 -19.90 -5.53 5.26
CA GLY A 114 -20.81 -5.32 6.40
C GLY A 114 -22.32 -5.48 6.13
N LYS A 115 -22.73 -6.15 5.04
CA LYS A 115 -24.16 -6.38 4.70
C LYS A 115 -24.52 -7.86 4.54
N GLU A 116 -23.80 -8.75 5.20
CA GLU A 116 -24.23 -10.13 5.43
C GLU A 116 -24.58 -10.27 6.92
N ASN A 117 -25.80 -9.88 7.29
CA ASN A 117 -26.51 -10.29 8.50
C ASN A 117 -28.01 -10.03 8.30
#